data_AF-A0A936ZKI8-F1
#
_entry.id   AF-A0A936ZKI8-F1
#
_cell.length_a   1.000
_cell.length_b   1.000
_cell.length_c   1.000
_cell.angle_alpha   90.00
_cell.angle_beta   90.00
_cell.angle_gamma   90.00
#
_symmetry.space_group_name_H-M   'P 1'
#
loop_
_entity.id
_entity.type
_entity.pdbx_description
1 polymer ?
#
loop_
_entity_poly.entity_id
_entity_poly.type
_entity_poly.pdbx_seq_one_letter_code
_entity_poly.pdbx_strand_id
1 'polypeptide(L)'
;MSKRNKSLLVALALYAAWTAATWLLEGRIRTFTRPGAVTDRLVYAVAGNLVLGVALGSACIAYLVHRGAVEAVSAGFGTARRTMVAAAAGLVIGAAAYVLQGAPSLDPVVVLNGFSQVFVVSAAEVVVCWCVVGSTVEAAVSRSRTLVATVVAALVSALLFGAYHFAHSPPFNTWGMVTLLSAVGLVTGAFFFISRDVIGTTIFHNFLGVFGVLKALEAADALSSFERVQPQLVATAGLTLALLVVLQAVVRRQQLRGGRGALAARGSA
;
A
#
# COMPACT_ATOMS: atom_id res chain seq x y z
N MET A 1 16.93 -13.25 20.92
CA MET A 1 15.85 -12.42 20.31
C MET A 1 14.53 -13.16 20.32
N SER A 2 13.45 -12.53 20.83
CA SER A 2 12.10 -13.11 20.80
C SER A 2 11.59 -13.30 19.36
N LYS A 3 10.60 -14.18 19.15
CA LYS A 3 9.95 -14.40 17.84
C LYS A 3 9.37 -13.11 17.25
N ARG A 4 8.91 -12.19 18.10
CA ARG A 4 8.39 -10.86 17.71
C ARG A 4 9.50 -9.96 17.19
N ASN A 5 10.62 -9.89 17.88
CA ASN A 5 11.75 -9.07 17.46
C ASN A 5 12.26 -9.53 16.08
N LYS A 6 12.30 -10.84 15.84
CA LYS A 6 12.67 -11.39 14.52
C LYS A 6 11.67 -10.97 13.42
N SER A 7 10.38 -11.01 13.72
CA SER A 7 9.34 -10.62 12.77
C SER A 7 9.41 -9.13 12.44
N LEU A 8 9.63 -8.28 13.46
CA LEU A 8 9.82 -6.85 13.28
C LEU A 8 11.07 -6.53 12.45
N LEU A 9 12.20 -7.21 12.72
CA LEU A 9 13.39 -7.05 11.89
C LEU A 9 13.15 -7.42 10.43
N VAL A 10 12.42 -8.50 10.16
CA VAL A 10 12.07 -8.89 8.77
C VAL A 10 11.19 -7.82 8.10
N ALA A 11 10.19 -7.30 8.81
CA ALA A 11 9.33 -6.23 8.32
C ALA A 11 10.12 -4.95 7.99
N LEU A 12 11.00 -4.52 8.91
CA LEU A 12 11.84 -3.34 8.73
C LEU A 12 12.91 -3.54 7.65
N ALA A 13 13.47 -4.76 7.52
CA ALA A 13 14.42 -5.08 6.45
C ALA A 13 13.76 -5.01 5.07
N LEU A 14 12.53 -5.52 4.93
CA LEU A 14 11.76 -5.36 3.70
C LEU A 14 11.50 -3.88 3.40
N TYR A 15 11.02 -3.12 4.39
CA TYR A 15 10.78 -1.68 4.24
C TYR A 15 12.04 -0.93 3.78
N ALA A 16 13.20 -1.21 4.41
CA ALA A 16 14.46 -0.60 4.05
C ALA A 16 14.92 -0.98 2.63
N ALA A 17 14.78 -2.27 2.24
CA ALA A 17 15.11 -2.74 0.90
C ALA A 17 14.22 -2.11 -0.17
N TRP A 18 12.91 -2.00 0.09
CA TRP A 18 11.97 -1.35 -0.81
C TRP A 18 12.25 0.16 -0.93
N THR A 19 12.47 0.85 0.19
CA THR A 19 12.87 2.27 0.22
C THR A 19 14.16 2.51 -0.57
N ALA A 20 15.17 1.66 -0.39
CA ALA A 20 16.43 1.75 -1.13
C ALA A 20 16.22 1.52 -2.64
N ALA A 21 15.38 0.55 -3.02
CA ALA A 21 15.05 0.30 -4.42
C ALA A 21 14.32 1.50 -5.04
N THR A 22 13.39 2.13 -4.33
CA THR A 22 12.75 3.38 -4.77
C THR A 22 13.79 4.48 -4.99
N TRP A 23 14.73 4.67 -4.07
CA TRP A 23 15.78 5.67 -4.27
C TRP A 23 16.67 5.36 -5.48
N LEU A 24 17.05 4.10 -5.68
CA LEU A 24 17.89 3.70 -6.81
C LEU A 24 17.19 3.86 -8.17
N LEU A 25 15.90 3.50 -8.25
CA LEU A 25 15.13 3.44 -9.50
C LEU A 25 14.40 4.76 -9.83
N GLU A 26 14.16 5.61 -8.83
CA GLU A 26 13.39 6.84 -8.99
C GLU A 26 14.15 8.05 -8.45
N GLY A 27 14.38 8.15 -7.13
CA GLY A 27 14.86 9.38 -6.50
C GLY A 27 16.24 9.85 -6.96
N ARG A 28 17.23 8.94 -7.01
CA ARG A 28 18.61 9.23 -7.42
C ARG A 28 18.70 9.76 -8.85
N ILE A 29 17.91 9.18 -9.75
CA ILE A 29 17.93 9.52 -11.18
C ILE A 29 16.80 10.49 -11.57
N ARG A 30 15.99 10.93 -10.60
CA ARG A 30 14.88 11.88 -10.76
C ARG A 30 13.93 11.48 -11.89
N THR A 31 13.47 10.24 -11.86
CA THR A 31 12.62 9.66 -12.91
C THR A 31 11.34 10.47 -13.14
N PHE A 32 10.72 11.00 -12.09
CA PHE A 32 9.49 11.79 -12.25
C PHE A 32 9.70 13.21 -12.79
N THR A 33 10.89 13.80 -12.61
CA THR A 33 11.18 15.13 -13.16
C THR A 33 11.63 15.09 -14.61
N ARG A 34 11.72 13.90 -15.24
CA ARG A 34 12.13 13.71 -16.63
C ARG A 34 10.95 13.21 -17.46
N PRO A 35 10.28 14.08 -18.24
CA PRO A 35 9.08 13.70 -19.02
C PRO A 35 9.30 12.51 -19.96
N GLY A 36 10.48 12.41 -20.58
CA GLY A 36 10.83 11.33 -21.52
C GLY A 36 11.26 10.00 -20.89
N ALA A 37 11.36 9.90 -19.57
CA ALA A 37 11.89 8.71 -18.88
C ALA A 37 10.85 7.58 -18.74
N VAL A 38 10.14 7.25 -19.84
CA VAL A 38 9.03 6.27 -19.85
C VAL A 38 9.51 4.89 -19.42
N THR A 39 10.65 4.44 -19.94
CA THR A 39 11.23 3.13 -19.57
C THR A 39 11.62 3.08 -18.10
N ASP A 40 12.27 4.14 -17.58
CA ASP A 40 12.65 4.21 -16.16
C ASP A 40 11.41 4.16 -15.25
N ARG A 41 10.33 4.86 -15.63
CA ARG A 41 9.05 4.82 -14.90
C ARG A 41 8.45 3.42 -14.90
N LEU A 42 8.48 2.73 -16.02
CA LEU A 42 7.97 1.35 -16.12
C LEU A 42 8.82 0.39 -15.28
N VAL A 43 10.15 0.50 -15.33
CA VAL A 43 11.05 -0.31 -14.50
C VAL A 43 10.80 -0.04 -13.01
N TYR A 44 10.67 1.23 -12.61
CA TYR A 44 10.32 1.60 -11.25
C TYR A 44 8.95 1.04 -10.80
N ALA A 45 7.92 1.15 -11.65
CA ALA A 45 6.59 0.61 -11.37
C ALA A 45 6.62 -0.91 -11.21
N VAL A 46 7.31 -1.63 -12.10
CA VAL A 46 7.35 -3.09 -12.10
C VAL A 46 8.30 -3.62 -11.03
N ALA A 47 9.59 -3.25 -11.07
CA ALA A 47 10.59 -3.81 -10.17
C ALA A 47 10.43 -3.27 -8.74
N GLY A 48 10.32 -1.95 -8.59
CA GLY A 48 10.22 -1.30 -7.29
C GLY A 48 8.89 -1.58 -6.59
N ASN A 49 7.77 -1.39 -7.30
CA ASN A 49 6.47 -1.43 -6.64
C ASN A 49 5.75 -2.76 -6.80
N LEU A 50 5.62 -3.28 -8.02
CA LEU A 50 4.87 -4.52 -8.22
C LEU A 50 5.61 -5.74 -7.66
N VAL A 51 6.91 -5.89 -7.95
CA VAL A 51 7.71 -7.05 -7.51
C VAL A 51 8.15 -6.89 -6.06
N LEU A 52 8.89 -5.84 -5.71
CA LEU A 52 9.42 -5.68 -4.35
C LEU A 52 8.34 -5.22 -3.35
N GLY A 53 7.54 -4.22 -3.71
CA GLY A 53 6.49 -3.70 -2.82
C GLY A 53 5.33 -4.68 -2.61
N VAL A 54 4.68 -5.10 -3.70
CA VAL A 54 3.44 -5.89 -3.64
C VAL A 54 3.73 -7.38 -3.53
N ALA A 55 4.47 -7.98 -4.46
CA ALA A 55 4.66 -9.43 -4.50
C ALA A 55 5.50 -9.92 -3.31
N LEU A 56 6.70 -9.36 -3.12
CA LEU A 56 7.59 -9.73 -2.01
C LEU A 56 7.01 -9.30 -0.66
N GLY A 57 6.37 -8.12 -0.56
CA GLY A 57 5.68 -7.71 0.66
C GLY A 57 4.54 -8.65 1.05
N SER A 58 3.75 -9.09 0.09
CA SER A 58 2.68 -10.05 0.34
C SER A 58 3.20 -11.47 0.62
N ALA A 59 4.32 -11.87 0.02
CA ALA A 59 4.99 -13.12 0.38
C ALA A 59 5.54 -13.05 1.83
N CYS A 60 6.11 -11.90 2.22
CA CYS A 60 6.59 -11.64 3.57
C CYS A 60 5.46 -11.75 4.60
N ILE A 61 4.32 -11.09 4.38
CA ILE A 61 3.20 -11.18 5.32
C ILE A 61 2.56 -12.58 5.33
N ALA A 62 2.48 -13.27 4.19
CA ALA A 62 2.06 -14.67 4.14
C ALA A 62 2.96 -15.56 5.01
N TYR A 63 4.28 -15.36 4.93
CA TYR A 63 5.25 -16.06 5.77
C TYR A 63 5.04 -15.76 7.27
N LEU A 64 4.84 -14.49 7.64
CA LEU A 64 4.59 -14.09 9.03
C LEU A 64 3.27 -14.66 9.57
N VAL A 65 2.23 -14.71 8.75
CA VAL A 65 0.94 -15.33 9.07
C VAL A 65 1.10 -16.84 9.24
N HIS A 66 1.79 -17.52 8.33
CA HIS A 66 2.03 -18.95 8.42
C HIS A 66 2.81 -19.34 9.68
N ARG A 67 3.77 -18.48 10.11
CA ARG A 67 4.51 -18.66 11.35
C ARG A 67 3.69 -18.29 12.60
N GLY A 68 2.47 -17.78 12.47
CA GLY A 68 1.65 -17.31 13.60
C GLY A 68 2.27 -16.10 14.31
N ALA A 69 3.03 -15.27 13.59
CA ALA A 69 3.55 -14.00 14.10
C ALA A 69 2.51 -12.87 13.99
N VAL A 70 1.68 -12.92 12.94
CA VAL A 70 0.62 -11.96 12.64
C VAL A 70 -0.65 -12.72 12.26
N GLU A 71 -1.83 -12.19 12.59
CA GLU A 71 -3.10 -12.75 12.12
C GLU A 71 -3.45 -12.20 10.73
N ALA A 72 -3.87 -13.05 9.81
CA ALA A 72 -4.20 -12.65 8.42
C ALA A 72 -5.20 -11.49 8.36
N VAL A 73 -6.24 -11.51 9.19
CA VAL A 73 -7.22 -10.43 9.26
C VAL A 73 -6.58 -9.14 9.77
N SER A 74 -5.68 -9.18 10.75
CA SER A 74 -4.98 -7.97 11.20
C SER A 74 -4.09 -7.37 10.12
N ALA A 75 -3.58 -8.22 9.24
CA ALA A 75 -2.75 -7.90 8.07
C ALA A 75 -3.54 -7.46 6.83
N GLY A 76 -4.86 -7.32 6.91
CA GLY A 76 -5.68 -6.86 5.78
C GLY A 76 -6.20 -7.98 4.87
N PHE A 77 -5.98 -9.25 5.21
CA PHE A 77 -6.40 -10.40 4.40
C PHE A 77 -7.69 -11.02 4.96
N GLY A 78 -8.77 -10.22 4.91
CA GLY A 78 -10.10 -10.56 5.42
C GLY A 78 -10.91 -11.53 4.55
N THR A 79 -12.20 -11.69 4.85
CA THR A 79 -13.11 -12.47 3.99
C THR A 79 -13.49 -11.69 2.73
N ALA A 80 -13.89 -12.40 1.66
CA ALA A 80 -14.33 -11.75 0.42
C ALA A 80 -15.45 -10.70 0.65
N ARG A 81 -16.40 -11.00 1.56
CA ARG A 81 -17.44 -10.03 1.95
C ARG A 81 -16.85 -8.76 2.57
N ARG A 82 -15.88 -8.90 3.49
CA ARG A 82 -15.19 -7.75 4.10
C ARG A 82 -14.46 -6.94 3.02
N THR A 83 -13.77 -7.61 2.10
CA THR A 83 -13.08 -6.97 0.97
C THR A 83 -14.03 -6.20 0.07
N MET A 84 -15.18 -6.78 -0.30
CA MET A 84 -16.17 -6.06 -1.12
C MET A 84 -16.70 -4.81 -0.41
N VAL A 85 -17.03 -4.92 0.88
CA VAL A 85 -17.50 -3.77 1.68
C VAL A 85 -16.42 -2.71 1.82
N ALA A 86 -15.18 -3.10 2.12
CA ALA A 86 -14.07 -2.17 2.26
C ALA A 86 -13.68 -1.53 0.93
N ALA A 87 -13.72 -2.25 -0.18
CA ALA A 87 -13.49 -1.72 -1.52
C ALA A 87 -14.57 -0.70 -1.92
N ALA A 88 -15.85 -1.02 -1.67
CA ALA A 88 -16.94 -0.09 -1.91
C ALA A 88 -16.81 1.17 -1.04
N ALA A 89 -16.52 1.02 0.25
CA ALA A 89 -16.31 2.14 1.16
C ALA A 89 -15.08 2.98 0.75
N GLY A 90 -13.98 2.34 0.39
CA GLY A 90 -12.76 3.00 -0.05
C GLY A 90 -12.95 3.77 -1.35
N LEU A 91 -13.71 3.21 -2.29
CA LEU A 91 -14.11 3.90 -3.52
C LEU A 91 -14.99 5.12 -3.23
N VAL A 92 -16.06 4.97 -2.44
CA VAL A 92 -16.99 6.07 -2.15
C VAL A 92 -16.30 7.18 -1.35
N ILE A 93 -15.61 6.84 -0.27
CA ILE A 93 -14.94 7.83 0.60
C ILE A 93 -13.75 8.46 -0.13
N GLY A 94 -12.97 7.66 -0.86
CA GLY A 94 -11.84 8.16 -1.64
C GLY A 94 -12.27 9.11 -2.75
N ALA A 95 -13.28 8.73 -3.55
CA ALA A 95 -13.82 9.60 -4.59
C ALA A 95 -14.46 10.87 -4.01
N ALA A 96 -15.19 10.77 -2.89
CA ALA A 96 -15.72 11.94 -2.20
C ALA A 96 -14.60 12.87 -1.73
N ALA A 97 -13.54 12.32 -1.12
CA ALA A 97 -12.38 13.10 -0.71
C ALA A 97 -11.69 13.78 -1.90
N TYR A 98 -11.55 13.08 -3.04
CA TYR A 98 -10.98 13.64 -4.27
C TYR A 98 -11.77 14.86 -4.77
N VAL A 99 -13.11 14.76 -4.81
CA VAL A 99 -13.99 15.86 -5.24
C VAL A 99 -13.97 17.01 -4.23
N LEU A 100 -14.11 16.73 -2.93
CA LEU A 100 -14.18 17.74 -1.87
C LEU A 100 -12.87 18.52 -1.70
N GLN A 101 -11.73 17.94 -2.09
CA GLN A 101 -10.43 18.63 -2.11
C GLN A 101 -10.27 19.61 -3.28
N GLY A 102 -11.25 19.72 -4.18
CA GLY A 102 -11.16 20.55 -5.39
C GLY A 102 -10.38 19.84 -6.51
N ALA A 103 -10.89 18.67 -6.90
CA ALA A 103 -10.37 17.82 -7.97
C ALA A 103 -9.91 18.65 -9.20
N PRO A 104 -8.66 18.47 -9.68
CA PRO A 104 -8.17 19.14 -10.90
C PRO A 104 -8.96 18.83 -12.17
N SER A 105 -9.59 17.65 -12.23
CA SER A 105 -10.41 17.25 -13.37
C SER A 105 -11.47 16.24 -12.92
N LEU A 106 -12.63 16.28 -13.56
CA LEU A 106 -13.66 15.24 -13.45
C LEU A 106 -13.83 14.46 -14.75
N ASP A 107 -12.96 14.70 -15.74
CA ASP A 107 -12.94 13.92 -16.97
C ASP A 107 -12.62 12.45 -16.66
N PRO A 108 -13.48 11.49 -17.08
CA PRO A 108 -13.29 10.08 -16.73
C PRO A 108 -11.97 9.49 -17.23
N VAL A 109 -11.45 9.94 -18.38
CA VAL A 109 -10.21 9.43 -18.96
C VAL A 109 -9.01 9.98 -18.20
N VAL A 110 -9.03 11.26 -17.84
CA VAL A 110 -8.00 11.88 -17.00
C VAL A 110 -7.94 11.21 -15.63
N VAL A 111 -9.09 11.01 -15.00
CA VAL A 111 -9.18 10.33 -13.69
C VAL A 111 -8.74 8.87 -13.80
N LEU A 112 -9.11 8.14 -14.85
CA LEU A 112 -8.68 6.76 -15.07
C LEU A 112 -7.16 6.66 -15.21
N ASN A 113 -6.54 7.54 -15.99
CA ASN A 113 -5.09 7.57 -16.17
C ASN A 113 -4.37 7.94 -14.87
N GLY A 114 -4.85 8.97 -14.15
CA GLY A 114 -4.36 9.34 -12.82
C GLY A 114 -4.45 8.18 -11.83
N PHE A 115 -5.62 7.55 -11.75
CA PHE A 115 -5.87 6.39 -10.90
C PHE A 115 -4.92 5.26 -11.24
N SER A 116 -4.77 4.94 -12.52
CA SER A 116 -3.94 3.82 -12.98
C SER A 116 -2.45 4.07 -12.76
N GLN A 117 -1.97 5.30 -12.94
CA GLN A 117 -0.58 5.67 -12.70
C GLN A 117 -0.17 5.45 -11.24
N VAL A 118 -1.04 5.85 -10.32
CA VAL A 118 -0.74 5.85 -8.88
C VAL A 118 -0.97 4.47 -8.25
N PHE A 119 -1.86 3.66 -8.83
CA PHE A 119 -2.36 2.43 -8.20
C PHE A 119 -1.26 1.44 -7.80
N VAL A 120 -0.25 1.25 -8.64
CA VAL A 120 0.86 0.31 -8.35
C VAL A 120 1.68 0.75 -7.15
N VAL A 121 1.95 2.05 -7.01
CA VAL A 121 2.70 2.62 -5.90
C VAL A 121 1.85 2.59 -4.63
N SER A 122 0.58 2.98 -4.72
CA SER A 122 -0.35 2.90 -3.58
C SER A 122 -0.57 1.48 -3.07
N ALA A 123 -0.56 0.47 -3.95
CA ALA A 123 -0.61 -0.92 -3.54
C ALA A 123 0.66 -1.32 -2.75
N ALA A 124 1.84 -0.93 -3.25
CA ALA A 124 3.11 -1.20 -2.59
C ALA A 124 3.19 -0.52 -1.21
N GLU A 125 2.81 0.75 -1.13
CA GLU A 125 2.72 1.52 0.11
C GLU A 125 1.81 0.82 1.12
N VAL A 126 0.58 0.48 0.72
CA VAL A 126 -0.40 -0.19 1.59
C VAL A 126 0.12 -1.54 2.09
N VAL A 127 0.70 -2.35 1.21
CA VAL A 127 1.26 -3.66 1.57
C VAL A 127 2.44 -3.50 2.53
N VAL A 128 3.43 -2.67 2.21
CA VAL A 128 4.67 -2.59 3.00
C VAL A 128 4.43 -1.85 4.32
N CYS A 129 3.86 -0.65 4.27
CA CYS A 129 3.76 0.22 5.45
C CYS A 129 2.68 -0.25 6.43
N TRP A 130 1.52 -0.72 5.95
CA TRP A 130 0.42 -1.10 6.86
C TRP A 130 0.27 -2.60 7.03
N CYS A 131 0.28 -3.40 5.95
CA CYS A 131 0.07 -4.84 6.07
C CYS A 131 1.29 -5.55 6.68
N VAL A 132 2.51 -5.21 6.25
CA VAL A 132 3.74 -5.81 6.80
C VAL A 132 4.15 -5.09 8.07
N VAL A 133 4.51 -3.81 7.99
CA VAL A 133 5.07 -3.08 9.13
C VAL A 133 4.00 -2.85 10.20
N GLY A 134 2.88 -2.21 9.86
CA GLY A 134 1.81 -1.88 10.80
C GLY A 134 1.31 -3.10 11.59
N SER A 135 0.93 -4.18 10.91
CA SER A 135 0.43 -5.38 11.58
C SER A 135 1.51 -6.11 12.41
N THR A 136 2.79 -6.02 12.02
CA THR A 136 3.88 -6.58 12.81
C THR A 136 4.16 -5.74 14.06
N VAL A 137 4.09 -4.41 13.96
CA VAL A 137 4.20 -3.49 15.10
C VAL A 137 3.05 -3.73 16.08
N GLU A 138 1.82 -3.84 15.58
CA GLU A 138 0.64 -4.12 16.41
C GLU A 138 0.82 -5.42 17.21
N ALA A 139 1.25 -6.50 16.54
CA ALA A 139 1.51 -7.79 17.17
C ALA A 139 2.74 -7.79 18.10
N ALA A 140 3.70 -6.88 17.87
CA ALA A 140 4.87 -6.71 18.73
C ALA A 140 4.47 -6.08 20.06
N VAL A 141 3.66 -5.03 20.02
CA VAL A 141 3.17 -4.26 21.17
C VAL A 141 2.24 -5.09 22.05
N SER A 142 1.32 -5.87 21.47
CA SER A 142 0.35 -6.65 22.24
C SER A 142 0.04 -8.02 21.61
N ARG A 143 -0.23 -9.03 22.45
CA ARG A 143 -0.78 -10.33 22.00
C ARG A 143 -2.21 -10.22 21.51
N SER A 144 -2.96 -9.29 22.09
CA SER A 144 -4.37 -9.05 21.79
C SER A 144 -4.51 -7.71 21.08
N ARG A 145 -5.52 -7.56 20.24
CA ARG A 145 -5.78 -6.30 19.52
C ARG A 145 -6.32 -5.25 20.49
N THR A 146 -5.41 -4.49 21.11
CA THR A 146 -5.77 -3.37 21.97
C THR A 146 -5.78 -2.07 21.17
N LEU A 147 -6.59 -1.11 21.61
CA LEU A 147 -6.60 0.24 21.01
C LEU A 147 -5.20 0.85 21.01
N VAL A 148 -4.46 0.71 22.11
CA VAL A 148 -3.08 1.21 22.23
C VAL A 148 -2.16 0.60 21.17
N ALA A 149 -2.21 -0.73 20.97
CA ALA A 149 -1.38 -1.38 19.94
C ALA A 149 -1.75 -0.91 18.53
N THR A 150 -3.05 -0.71 18.27
CA THR A 150 -3.55 -0.20 16.98
C THR A 150 -3.06 1.22 16.73
N VAL A 151 -3.14 2.11 17.73
CA VAL A 151 -2.70 3.51 17.63
C VAL A 151 -1.19 3.58 17.40
N VAL A 152 -0.39 2.81 18.16
CA VAL A 152 1.06 2.74 17.96
C VAL A 152 1.40 2.24 16.55
N ALA A 153 0.73 1.19 16.08
CA ALA A 153 0.93 0.68 14.73
C ALA A 153 0.56 1.71 13.65
N ALA A 154 -0.54 2.45 13.82
CA ALA A 154 -0.96 3.51 12.90
C ALA A 154 0.07 4.65 12.84
N LEU A 155 0.56 5.12 14.00
CA LEU A 155 1.58 6.16 14.09
C LEU A 155 2.89 5.72 13.41
N VAL A 156 3.38 4.51 13.71
CA VAL A 156 4.63 4.00 13.11
C VAL A 156 4.48 3.80 11.61
N SER A 157 3.35 3.24 11.14
CA SER A 157 3.10 3.05 9.70
C SER A 157 3.05 4.38 8.96
N ALA A 158 2.40 5.40 9.55
CA ALA A 158 2.29 6.73 8.97
C ALA A 158 3.64 7.46 8.91
N LEU A 159 4.44 7.38 9.97
CA LEU A 159 5.78 7.98 10.00
C LEU A 159 6.72 7.32 8.99
N LEU A 160 6.66 5.99 8.85
CA LEU A 160 7.47 5.28 7.87
C LEU A 160 6.95 5.50 6.43
N PHE A 161 5.64 5.60 6.23
CA PHE A 161 5.09 6.05 4.94
C PHE A 161 5.59 7.44 4.54
N GLY A 162 5.59 8.40 5.48
CA GLY A 162 6.17 9.71 5.25
C GLY A 162 7.66 9.65 4.97
N ALA A 163 8.44 8.96 5.82
CA ALA A 163 9.88 8.85 5.68
C ALA A 163 10.32 8.16 4.37
N TYR A 164 9.54 7.18 3.89
CA TYR A 164 9.73 6.54 2.59
C TYR A 164 9.82 7.56 1.45
N HIS A 165 9.08 8.67 1.54
CA HIS A 165 9.07 9.69 0.50
C HIS A 165 10.38 10.50 0.39
N PHE A 166 11.29 10.41 1.35
CA PHE A 166 12.66 10.91 1.14
C PHE A 166 13.43 10.12 0.06
N ALA A 167 13.02 8.89 -0.23
CA ALA A 167 13.58 8.11 -1.33
C ALA A 167 13.12 8.61 -2.70
N HIS A 168 12.11 9.49 -2.76
CA HIS A 168 11.60 10.03 -4.01
C HIS A 168 12.37 11.26 -4.51
N SER A 169 12.10 11.67 -5.75
CA SER A 169 12.55 12.95 -6.28
C SER A 169 11.65 14.11 -5.80
N PRO A 170 12.12 15.38 -5.85
CA PRO A 170 11.29 16.54 -5.50
C PRO A 170 10.00 16.58 -6.33
N PRO A 171 8.88 17.06 -5.76
CA PRO A 171 8.76 17.69 -4.44
C PRO A 171 8.56 16.71 -3.26
N PHE A 172 8.48 15.40 -3.52
CA PHE A 172 8.11 14.38 -2.53
C PHE A 172 9.12 14.23 -1.38
N ASN A 173 10.40 14.48 -1.64
CA ASN A 173 11.48 14.35 -0.64
C ASN A 173 11.75 15.60 0.19
N THR A 174 10.84 16.57 0.18
CA THR A 174 10.97 17.77 1.02
C THR A 174 10.34 17.53 2.40
N TRP A 175 10.88 18.16 3.45
CA TRP A 175 10.37 18.02 4.81
C TRP A 175 8.87 18.36 4.94
N GLY A 176 8.42 19.43 4.26
CA GLY A 176 7.02 19.83 4.25
C GLY A 176 6.12 18.76 3.64
N MET A 177 6.53 18.19 2.49
CA MET A 177 5.77 17.13 1.83
C MET A 177 5.78 15.83 2.65
N VAL A 178 6.92 15.43 3.21
CA VAL A 178 7.01 14.25 4.10
C VAL A 178 6.11 14.39 5.33
N THR A 179 6.00 15.59 5.89
CA THR A 179 5.11 15.87 7.04
C THR A 179 3.65 15.76 6.63
N LEU A 180 3.27 16.37 5.49
CA LEU A 180 1.93 16.25 4.92
C LEU A 180 1.58 14.78 4.64
N LEU A 181 2.48 14.04 4.01
CA LEU A 181 2.30 12.64 3.68
C LEU A 181 2.23 11.77 4.93
N SER A 182 2.97 12.09 6.00
CA SER A 182 2.77 11.42 7.29
C SER A 182 1.34 11.60 7.81
N ALA A 183 0.75 12.79 7.67
CA ALA A 183 -0.66 13.02 8.04
C ALA A 183 -1.63 12.25 7.14
N VAL A 184 -1.41 12.24 5.81
CA VAL A 184 -2.15 11.37 4.87
C VAL A 184 -2.01 9.89 5.24
N GLY A 185 -0.83 9.50 5.72
CA GLY A 185 -0.52 8.18 6.21
C GLY A 185 -1.33 7.80 7.44
N LEU A 186 -1.61 8.75 8.35
CA LEU A 186 -2.51 8.53 9.49
C LEU A 186 -3.96 8.33 9.04
N VAL A 187 -4.44 9.12 8.08
CA VAL A 187 -5.79 8.97 7.52
C VAL A 187 -5.94 7.61 6.85
N THR A 188 -4.96 7.21 6.05
CA THR A 188 -4.89 5.89 5.41
C THR A 188 -4.81 4.78 6.45
N GLY A 189 -4.01 4.97 7.50
CA GLY A 189 -3.90 4.05 8.63
C GLY A 189 -5.23 3.87 9.35
N ALA A 190 -5.95 4.95 9.65
CA ALA A 190 -7.27 4.87 10.26
C ALA A 190 -8.21 3.99 9.41
N PHE A 191 -8.27 4.24 8.10
CA PHE A 191 -9.05 3.41 7.19
C PHE A 191 -8.59 1.93 7.22
N PHE A 192 -7.29 1.66 7.14
CA PHE A 192 -6.74 0.30 7.18
C PHE A 192 -7.05 -0.44 8.48
N PHE A 193 -6.80 0.17 9.63
CA PHE A 193 -6.97 -0.48 10.93
C PHE A 193 -8.45 -0.68 11.29
N ILE A 194 -9.37 0.12 10.73
CA ILE A 194 -10.83 -0.07 10.84
C ILE A 194 -11.31 -1.17 9.88
N SER A 195 -11.02 -1.02 8.59
CA SER A 195 -11.53 -1.92 7.54
C SER A 195 -10.88 -3.29 7.61
N ARG A 196 -9.59 -3.33 7.95
CA ARG A 196 -8.72 -4.51 7.91
C ARG A 196 -8.77 -5.19 6.54
N ASP A 197 -8.60 -4.39 5.49
CA ASP A 197 -8.63 -4.88 4.12
C ASP A 197 -7.61 -4.18 3.22
N VAL A 198 -6.69 -4.94 2.63
CA VAL A 198 -5.62 -4.40 1.78
C VAL A 198 -6.17 -3.76 0.50
N ILE A 199 -7.13 -4.38 -0.19
CA ILE A 199 -7.66 -3.88 -1.47
C ILE A 199 -8.47 -2.60 -1.25
N GLY A 200 -9.35 -2.58 -0.26
CA GLY A 200 -10.14 -1.39 0.08
C GLY A 200 -9.25 -0.22 0.50
N THR A 201 -8.21 -0.48 1.31
CA THR A 201 -7.23 0.55 1.69
C THR A 201 -6.45 1.04 0.47
N THR A 202 -6.01 0.16 -0.42
CA THR A 202 -5.32 0.58 -1.66
C THR A 202 -6.20 1.48 -2.50
N ILE A 203 -7.48 1.15 -2.70
CA ILE A 203 -8.41 2.00 -3.47
C ILE A 203 -8.57 3.38 -2.80
N PHE A 204 -8.83 3.39 -1.49
CA PHE A 204 -8.97 4.63 -0.73
C PHE A 204 -7.72 5.50 -0.81
N HIS A 205 -6.56 4.92 -0.52
CA HIS A 205 -5.26 5.60 -0.55
C HIS A 205 -4.92 6.12 -1.95
N ASN A 206 -5.25 5.33 -2.99
CA ASN A 206 -5.00 5.71 -4.37
C ASN A 206 -5.73 7.01 -4.74
N PHE A 207 -6.98 7.22 -4.31
CA PHE A 207 -7.68 8.50 -4.57
C PHE A 207 -6.98 9.70 -3.94
N LEU A 208 -6.38 9.54 -2.75
CA LEU A 208 -5.57 10.60 -2.13
C LEU A 208 -4.31 10.89 -2.95
N GLY A 209 -3.66 9.85 -3.48
CA GLY A 209 -2.51 10.01 -4.37
C GLY A 209 -2.86 10.59 -5.74
N VAL A 210 -4.01 10.23 -6.31
CA VAL A 210 -4.53 10.79 -7.57
C VAL A 210 -4.71 12.29 -7.47
N PHE A 211 -5.24 12.79 -6.35
CA PHE A 211 -5.34 14.22 -6.12
C PHE A 211 -3.98 14.91 -6.23
N GLY A 212 -2.96 14.40 -5.53
CA GLY A 212 -1.61 14.96 -5.58
C GLY A 212 -0.99 14.95 -6.97
N VAL A 213 -1.11 13.83 -7.70
CA VAL A 213 -0.56 13.71 -9.06
C VAL A 213 -1.26 14.62 -10.05
N LEU A 214 -2.60 14.66 -10.05
CA LEU A 214 -3.33 15.50 -10.98
C LEU A 214 -3.14 17.00 -10.65
N LYS A 215 -2.98 17.38 -9.38
CA LYS A 215 -2.64 18.75 -8.99
C LYS A 215 -1.25 19.15 -9.50
N ALA A 216 -0.28 18.24 -9.42
CA ALA A 216 1.05 18.49 -9.97
C ALA A 216 1.03 18.64 -11.50
N LEU A 217 0.21 17.85 -12.21
CA LEU A 217 0.03 17.99 -13.66
C LEU A 217 -0.69 19.28 -14.04
N GLU A 218 -1.71 19.69 -13.28
CA GLU A 218 -2.42 20.96 -13.46
C GLU A 218 -1.46 22.14 -13.32
N ALA A 219 -0.66 22.17 -12.24
CA ALA A 219 0.33 23.22 -12.01
C ALA A 219 1.44 23.27 -13.07
N ALA A 220 1.67 22.16 -13.78
CA ALA A 220 2.62 22.05 -14.87
C ALA A 220 1.99 22.23 -16.27
N ASP A 221 0.71 22.58 -16.35
CA ASP A 221 -0.07 22.69 -17.61
C ASP A 221 0.00 21.41 -18.48
N ALA A 222 0.01 20.25 -17.82
CA ALA A 222 0.27 18.94 -18.42
C ALA A 222 -0.92 17.96 -18.32
N LEU A 223 -2.09 18.42 -17.86
CA LEU A 223 -3.30 17.58 -17.75
C LEU A 223 -3.75 17.00 -19.09
N SER A 224 -3.55 17.73 -20.19
CA SER A 224 -3.91 17.29 -21.55
C SER A 224 -3.22 15.98 -21.96
N SER A 225 -2.06 15.66 -21.37
CA SER A 225 -1.39 14.38 -21.60
C SER A 225 -2.19 13.16 -21.12
N PHE A 226 -3.21 13.37 -20.29
CA PHE A 226 -4.06 12.33 -19.70
C PHE A 226 -5.46 12.27 -20.34
N GLU A 227 -5.75 13.07 -21.35
CA GLU A 227 -7.06 13.06 -22.04
C GLU A 227 -7.26 11.85 -22.96
N ARG A 228 -6.20 11.06 -23.19
CA ARG A 228 -6.26 9.80 -23.94
C ARG A 228 -5.87 8.64 -23.04
N VAL A 229 -6.62 7.54 -23.11
CA VAL A 229 -6.31 6.32 -22.34
C VAL A 229 -4.87 5.90 -22.61
N GLN A 230 -4.10 5.69 -21.55
CA GLN A 230 -2.72 5.24 -21.60
C GLN A 230 -2.65 3.73 -21.29
N PRO A 231 -2.53 2.85 -22.30
CA PRO A 231 -2.66 1.41 -22.09
C PRO A 231 -1.65 0.84 -21.09
N GLN A 232 -0.43 1.36 -21.07
CA GLN A 232 0.61 0.95 -20.13
C GLN A 232 0.20 1.18 -18.66
N LEU A 233 -0.45 2.32 -18.35
CA LEU A 233 -0.86 2.63 -16.98
C LEU A 233 -1.97 1.68 -16.54
N VAL A 234 -3.00 1.54 -17.39
CA VAL A 234 -4.14 0.65 -17.13
C VAL A 234 -3.69 -0.80 -16.97
N ALA A 235 -2.76 -1.26 -17.82
CA ALA A 235 -2.19 -2.60 -17.73
C ALA A 235 -1.45 -2.82 -16.41
N THR A 236 -0.59 -1.89 -15.98
CA THR A 236 0.12 -2.02 -14.70
C THR A 236 -0.83 -2.01 -13.50
N ALA A 237 -1.87 -1.18 -13.52
CA ALA A 237 -2.88 -1.15 -12.47
C ALA A 237 -3.68 -2.47 -12.43
N GLY A 238 -4.12 -2.97 -13.58
CA GLY A 238 -4.83 -4.25 -13.70
C GLY A 238 -4.01 -5.44 -13.21
N LEU A 239 -2.73 -5.51 -13.59
CA LEU A 239 -1.80 -6.54 -13.11
C LEU A 239 -1.61 -6.47 -11.59
N THR A 240 -1.49 -5.26 -11.04
CA THR A 240 -1.39 -5.04 -9.58
C THR A 240 -2.63 -5.54 -8.86
N LEU A 241 -3.82 -5.18 -9.35
CA LEU A 241 -5.09 -5.62 -8.76
C LEU A 241 -5.23 -7.15 -8.82
N ALA A 242 -4.94 -7.76 -9.97
CA ALA A 242 -4.96 -9.21 -10.13
C ALA A 242 -4.02 -9.90 -9.14
N LEU A 243 -2.81 -9.37 -8.97
CA LEU A 243 -1.84 -9.87 -8.00
C LEU A 243 -2.36 -9.78 -6.56
N LEU A 244 -2.92 -8.62 -6.15
CA LEU A 244 -3.52 -8.47 -4.82
C LEU A 244 -4.66 -9.48 -4.57
N VAL A 245 -5.52 -9.70 -5.57
CA VAL A 245 -6.63 -10.68 -5.48
C VAL A 245 -6.09 -12.11 -5.33
N VAL A 246 -5.07 -12.49 -6.09
CA VAL A 246 -4.43 -13.82 -5.98
C VAL A 246 -3.80 -13.99 -4.61
N LEU A 247 -3.07 -12.99 -4.11
CA LEU A 247 -2.42 -13.04 -2.81
C LEU A 247 -3.44 -13.10 -1.66
N GLN A 248 -4.54 -12.35 -1.76
CA GLN A 248 -5.69 -12.47 -0.86
C GLN A 248 -6.17 -13.92 -0.78
N ALA A 249 -6.35 -14.58 -1.92
CA ALA A 249 -6.80 -15.96 -1.96
C ALA A 249 -5.78 -16.93 -1.34
N VAL A 250 -4.49 -16.74 -1.61
CA VAL A 250 -3.40 -17.60 -1.11
C VAL A 250 -3.27 -17.49 0.41
N VAL A 251 -3.16 -16.28 0.96
CA VAL A 251 -3.01 -16.05 2.42
C VAL A 251 -4.19 -16.64 3.18
N ARG A 252 -5.42 -16.45 2.68
CA ARG A 252 -6.62 -17.03 3.30
C ARG A 252 -6.62 -18.56 3.27
N ARG A 253 -6.22 -19.17 2.15
CA ARG A 253 -6.13 -20.65 2.05
C ARG A 253 -5.14 -21.22 3.06
N GLN A 254 -4.00 -20.55 3.27
CA GLN A 254 -3.02 -20.98 4.26
C GLN A 254 -3.58 -20.92 5.70
N GLN A 255 -4.31 -19.85 6.05
CA GLN A 255 -4.95 -19.73 7.36
C GLN A 255 -5.96 -20.85 7.61
N LEU A 256 -6.81 -21.17 6.64
CA LEU A 256 -7.81 -22.24 6.76
C LEU A 256 -7.16 -23.62 6.94
N ARG A 257 -6.04 -23.89 6.26
CA ARG A 257 -5.28 -25.13 6.41
C ARG A 257 -4.61 -25.24 7.78
N GLY A 258 -3.99 -24.15 8.25
CA GLY A 258 -3.36 -24.09 9.58
C GLY A 258 -4.36 -24.32 10.71
N GLY A 259 -5.58 -23.76 10.60
CA GLY A 259 -6.65 -23.97 11.57
C GLY A 259 -7.15 -25.42 11.64
N ARG A 260 -7.29 -26.10 10.50
CA ARG A 260 -7.71 -27.51 10.45
C ARG A 260 -6.66 -28.45 11.06
N GLY A 261 -5.37 -28.22 10.79
CA GLY A 261 -4.30 -29.03 11.38
C GLY A 261 -4.21 -28.91 12.90
N ALA A 262 -4.43 -27.71 13.44
CA ALA A 262 -4.44 -27.47 14.89
C ALA A 262 -5.64 -28.12 15.60
N LEU A 263 -6.81 -28.18 14.95
CA LEU A 263 -7.99 -28.88 15.46
C LEU A 263 -7.80 -30.40 15.46
N ALA A 264 -7.21 -30.96 14.40
CA ALA A 264 -6.90 -32.39 14.31
C ALA A 264 -5.92 -32.83 15.41
N ALA A 265 -4.87 -32.04 15.68
CA ALA A 265 -3.88 -32.34 16.71
C ALA A 265 -4.43 -32.27 18.16
N ARG A 266 -5.53 -31.54 18.38
CA ARG A 266 -6.21 -31.45 19.70
C ARG A 266 -7.24 -32.55 19.92
N GLY A 267 -7.72 -33.20 18.87
CA GLY A 267 -8.62 -34.35 18.97
C GLY A 267 -7.90 -35.69 19.14
N SER A 268 -6.56 -35.69 19.05
CA SER A 268 -5.70 -36.87 19.17
C SER A 268 -4.87 -36.89 20.47
N ALA A 269 -5.14 -35.98 21.40
CA ALA A 269 -4.51 -35.89 22.72
C ALA A 269 -5.59 -36.06 23.79
#